data_AF-A0A9E2P8Z4-F1
#
_entry.id   AF-A0A9E2P8Z4-F1
#
_cell.length_a   1.000
_cell.length_b   1.000
_cell.length_c   1.000
_cell.angle_alpha   90.00
_cell.angle_beta   90.00
_cell.angle_gamma   90.00
#
_symmetry.space_group_name_H-M   'P 1'
#
loop_
_entity.id
_entity.type
_entity.pdbx_description
1 polymer ?
#
loop_
_entity_poly.entity_id
_entity_poly.type
_entity_poly.pdbx_seq_one_letter_code
_entity_poly.pdbx_strand_id
1 'polypeptide(L)' 'VGGIFKYFFLPSYSWGISILLFICIGIAGQVGDLFESELKRSAGIKDSGSILPGHGGILDRIDALLFAAPVAWFFKDFLF' A
#
# COMPACT_ATOMS: atom_id res chain seq x y z
N VAL A 1 11.37 8.60 4.58
CA VAL A 1 11.19 7.45 3.66
C VAL A 1 10.94 7.89 2.22
N GLY A 2 9.86 8.64 1.91
CA GLY A 2 9.56 9.08 0.53
C GLY A 2 10.68 9.88 -0.17
N GLY A 3 11.37 10.77 0.53
CA GLY A 3 12.52 11.51 -0.04
C GLY A 3 13.70 10.61 -0.44
N ILE A 4 14.00 9.57 0.37
CA ILE A 4 15.02 8.56 0.06
C ILE A 4 14.57 7.74 -1.15
N PHE A 5 13.31 7.30 -1.17
CA PHE A 5 12.75 6.59 -2.30
C PHE A 5 12.85 7.40 -3.60
N LYS A 6 12.52 8.70 -3.56
CA LYS A 6 12.68 9.58 -4.73
C LYS A 6 14.13 9.60 -5.22
N TYR A 7 15.09 9.76 -4.31
CA TYR A 7 16.51 9.87 -4.67
C TYR A 7 17.01 8.64 -5.45
N PHE A 8 16.56 7.44 -5.06
CA PHE A 8 16.97 6.19 -5.73
C PHE A 8 16.11 5.82 -6.94
N PHE A 9 14.79 6.01 -6.88
CA PHE A 9 13.85 5.46 -7.86
C PHE A 9 13.19 6.50 -8.77
N LEU A 10 13.11 7.77 -8.34
CA LEU A 10 12.47 8.86 -9.09
C LEU A 10 13.39 10.10 -9.21
N PRO A 11 14.69 9.96 -9.59
CA PRO A 11 15.63 11.09 -9.58
C PRO A 11 15.23 12.17 -10.60
N SER A 12 14.77 11.77 -11.78
CA SER A 12 14.46 12.66 -12.91
C SER A 12 13.11 13.37 -12.81
N TYR A 13 12.22 12.94 -11.92
CA TYR A 13 10.87 13.48 -11.81
C TYR A 13 10.80 14.66 -10.83
N SER A 14 9.87 15.59 -11.10
CA SER A 14 9.68 16.78 -10.27
C SER A 14 9.18 16.41 -8.87
N TRP A 15 9.47 17.26 -7.89
CA TRP A 15 9.02 17.06 -6.52
C TRP A 15 7.49 17.09 -6.38
N GLY A 16 6.80 17.93 -7.15
CA GLY A 16 5.34 18.05 -7.08
C GLY A 16 4.63 16.73 -7.39
N ILE A 17 5.00 16.07 -8.49
CA ILE A 17 4.38 14.80 -8.88
C ILE A 17 4.80 13.64 -7.96
N SER A 18 6.02 13.70 -7.42
CA SER A 18 6.52 12.72 -6.45
C SER A 18 5.76 12.81 -5.12
N ILE A 19 5.47 14.04 -4.64
CA ILE A 19 4.68 14.26 -3.43
C ILE A 19 3.25 13.77 -3.63
N LEU A 20 2.64 14.05 -4.80
CA LEU A 20 1.31 13.56 -5.12
C LEU A 20 1.26 12.03 -5.10
N LEU A 21 2.23 11.35 -5.71
CA LEU A 21 2.37 9.89 -5.64
C LEU A 21 2.41 9.37 -4.20
N PHE A 22 3.24 9.98 -3.34
CA PHE A 22 3.40 9.52 -1.96
C PHE A 22 2.12 9.68 -1.14
N ILE A 23 1.37 10.77 -1.36
CA ILE A 23 0.07 10.99 -0.72
C ILE A 23 -0.92 9.92 -1.19
N CYS A 24 -1.03 9.69 -2.50
CA CYS A 24 -1.96 8.70 -3.06
C CYS A 24 -1.64 7.28 -2.58
N ILE A 25 -0.37 6.87 -2.57
CA ILE A 25 0.06 5.56 -2.06
C ILE A 25 -0.25 5.43 -0.57
N GLY A 26 0.01 6.47 0.24
CA GLY A 26 -0.27 6.44 1.67
C GLY A 26 -1.76 6.27 1.97
N ILE A 27 -2.62 7.00 1.26
CA ILE A 27 -4.08 6.85 1.37
C ILE A 27 -4.52 5.45 0.91
N ALA A 28 -4.01 4.97 -0.22
CA ALA A 28 -4.36 3.66 -0.76
C ALA A 28 -3.97 2.53 0.21
N GLY A 29 -2.79 2.60 0.81
CA GLY A 29 -2.36 1.64 1.84
C GLY A 29 -3.31 1.61 3.03
N GLN A 30 -3.67 2.78 3.57
CA GLN A 30 -4.61 2.86 4.69
C GLN A 30 -6.01 2.32 4.33
N VAL A 31 -6.47 2.55 3.09
CA VAL A 31 -7.73 1.98 2.60
C VAL A 31 -7.64 0.45 2.50
N GLY A 32 -6.49 -0.09 2.09
CA GLY A 32 -6.24 -1.53 2.06
C GLY A 32 -6.40 -2.20 3.42
N ASP A 33 -5.75 -1.65 4.46
CA ASP A 33 -5.85 -2.17 5.84
C ASP A 33 -7.29 -2.13 6.36
N LEU A 34 -8.03 -1.06 6.06
CA LEU A 34 -9.44 -0.94 6.46
C LEU A 34 -10.33 -1.92 5.70
N PHE A 35 -10.08 -2.12 4.41
CA PHE A 35 -10.81 -3.09 3.60
C PHE A 35 -10.58 -4.52 4.10
N GLU A 36 -9.34 -4.85 4.46
CA GLU A 36 -8.98 -6.13 5.07
C GLU A 36 -9.70 -6.33 6.42
N SER A 37 -9.75 -5.28 7.25
CA SER A 37 -10.46 -5.32 8.53
C SER A 37 -11.96 -5.60 8.37
N GLU A 38 -12.61 -4.98 7.38
CA GLU A 38 -14.02 -5.22 7.05
C GLU A 38 -14.23 -6.64 6.48
N LEU A 39 -13.35 -7.12 5.62
CA LEU A 39 -13.40 -8.49 5.09
C LEU A 39 -13.36 -9.52 6.21
N LYS A 40 -12.45 -9.36 7.18
CA LYS A 40 -12.36 -10.23 8.35
C LYS A 40 -13.65 -10.23 9.16
N ARG A 41 -14.22 -9.05 9.39
CA ARG A 41 -15.47 -8.88 10.13
C ARG A 41 -16.67 -9.53 9.42
N SER A 42 -16.74 -9.39 8.10
CA SER A 42 -17.76 -10.05 7.27
C SER A 42 -17.64 -11.58 7.30
N ALA A 43 -16.41 -12.10 7.35
CA ALA A 43 -16.13 -13.53 7.46
C ALA A 43 -16.23 -14.07 8.91
N GLY A 44 -16.52 -13.23 9.91
CA GLY A 44 -16.62 -13.64 11.31
C GLY A 44 -15.30 -14.07 11.95
N ILE A 45 -14.16 -13.75 11.32
CA ILE A 45 -12.82 -14.08 11.79
C ILE A 45 -12.07 -12.81 12.20
N LYS A 46 -11.06 -12.96 13.06
CA LYS A 46 -10.24 -11.82 13.54
C LYS A 46 -8.89 -11.72 12.86
N ASP A 47 -8.30 -12.88 12.53
CA ASP A 47 -7.01 -12.97 11.87
C ASP A 47 -7.20 -13.71 10.55
N SER A 48 -6.56 -13.21 9.48
CA SER A 48 -6.69 -13.79 8.13
C SER A 48 -6.01 -15.17 7.99
N GLY A 49 -5.23 -15.59 9.00
CA GLY A 49 -4.58 -16.89 9.09
C GLY A 49 -3.61 -16.97 10.27
N SER A 50 -2.95 -18.12 10.43
CA SER A 50 -1.98 -18.38 11.52
C SER A 50 -0.61 -18.84 11.01
N ILE A 51 -0.33 -18.63 9.71
CA ILE A 51 0.88 -19.12 9.04
C ILE A 51 2.16 -18.57 9.69
N LEU A 52 2.13 -17.35 10.23
CA LEU A 52 3.23 -16.79 11.00
C LEU A 52 2.87 -16.80 12.49
N PRO A 53 3.53 -17.63 13.32
CA PRO A 53 3.22 -17.71 14.74
C PRO A 53 3.40 -16.34 15.41
N GLY A 54 2.30 -15.81 15.96
CA GLY A 54 2.23 -14.50 16.63
C GLY A 54 2.15 -13.28 15.71
N HIS A 55 2.04 -13.44 14.39
CA HIS A 55 2.15 -12.33 13.42
C HIS A 55 0.93 -12.14 12.50
N GLY A 56 -0.15 -12.90 12.72
CA GLY A 56 -1.37 -12.86 11.89
C GLY A 56 -1.22 -13.68 10.61
N GLY A 57 -2.11 -13.42 9.65
CA GLY A 57 -2.07 -14.08 8.34
C GLY A 57 -1.25 -13.29 7.32
N ILE A 58 -1.06 -13.90 6.14
CA ILE A 58 -0.34 -13.26 5.03
C ILE A 58 -1.11 -12.04 4.52
N LEU A 59 -2.45 -12.06 4.59
CA LEU A 59 -3.28 -10.97 4.10
C LEU A 59 -3.06 -9.68 4.91
N ASP A 60 -2.89 -9.79 6.23
CA ASP A 60 -2.53 -8.69 7.15
C ASP A 60 -1.15 -8.05 6.83
N ARG A 61 -0.38 -8.64 5.90
CA ARG A 61 0.95 -8.16 5.50
C ARG A 61 0.97 -7.52 4.12
N ILE A 62 -0.02 -7.85 3.29
CA ILE A 62 -0.08 -7.42 1.90
C ILE A 62 -1.32 -6.56 1.61
N ASP A 63 -2.22 -6.37 2.56
CA ASP A 63 -3.40 -5.52 2.50
C ASP A 63 -3.10 -4.10 2.02
N ALA A 64 -2.18 -3.38 2.68
CA ALA A 64 -1.74 -2.08 2.21
C ALA A 64 -1.11 -2.15 0.81
N LEU A 65 -0.31 -3.19 0.54
CA LEU A 65 0.42 -3.36 -0.72
C LEU A 65 -0.55 -3.61 -1.89
N LEU A 66 -1.61 -4.37 -1.67
CA LEU A 66 -2.62 -4.71 -2.67
C LEU A 66 -3.29 -3.47 -3.26
N PHE A 67 -3.46 -2.42 -2.46
CA PHE A 67 -4.04 -1.15 -2.89
C PHE A 67 -2.98 -0.14 -3.32
N ALA A 68 -1.82 -0.11 -2.66
CA ALA A 68 -0.72 0.78 -3.03
C ALA A 68 -0.09 0.45 -4.39
N ALA A 69 0.04 -0.83 -4.74
CA ALA A 69 0.72 -1.26 -5.97
C ALA A 69 -0.01 -0.84 -7.26
N PRO A 70 -1.34 -1.00 -7.41
CA PRO A 70 -2.07 -0.48 -8.56
C PRO A 70 -1.98 1.04 -8.70
N VAL A 71 -2.01 1.77 -7.60
CA VAL A 71 -1.85 3.24 -7.60
C VAL A 71 -0.46 3.63 -8.08
N ALA A 72 0.59 2.96 -7.58
CA ALA A 72 1.95 3.18 -8.04
C ALA A 72 2.12 2.86 -9.53
N TRP A 73 1.54 1.76 -10.01
CA TRP A 73 1.56 1.37 -11.42
C TRP A 73 0.83 2.39 -12.31
N PHE A 74 -0.32 2.90 -11.88
CA PHE A 74 -1.06 3.92 -12.61
C PHE A 74 -0.23 5.20 -12.78
N PHE A 75 0.42 5.68 -11.72
CA PHE A 75 1.35 6.80 -11.84
C PHE A 75 2.52 6.47 -12.79
N LYS A 76 3.04 5.23 -12.67
CA LYS A 76 3.93 4.49 -13.62
C LYS A 76 3.70 4.80 -15.10
N ASP A 77 2.46 4.56 -15.52
CA ASP A 77 2.09 4.48 -16.93
C ASP A 77 1.46 5.78 -17.46
N PHE A 78 0.83 6.57 -16.58
CA PHE A 78 0.01 7.71 -17.01
C PHE A 78 0.55 9.08 -16.59
N LEU A 79 1.35 9.16 -15.53
CA LEU A 79 1.85 10.43 -14.98
C LEU A 79 3.37 10.60 -15.14
N PHE A 80 4.10 9.50 -15.33
CA PHE A 80 5.56 9.48 -15.45
C PHE A 80 6.01 9.14 -16.87
#